data_AF-A0A1T5DT82-F1
#
_entry.id   AF-A0A1T5DT82-F1
#
_cell.length_a   1.000
_cell.length_b   1.000
_cell.length_c   1.000
_cell.angle_alpha   90.00
_cell.angle_beta   90.00
_cell.angle_gamma   90.00
#
_symmetry.space_group_name_H-M   'P 1'
#
loop_
_entity.id
_entity.type
_entity.pdbx_description
1 polymer ?
#
loop_
_entity_poly.entity_id
_entity_poly.type
_entity_poly.pdbx_seq_one_letter_code
_entity_poly.pdbx_strand_id
1 'polypeptide(L)'
;MIKKLKESIDKRFSTNTRKRNKKKEVKNITRKPVEDWFPVSEFEKNYISTVKNMQSYAIKIEFTTSNFISDEELERMAIRLTERFSNIDVPYSFISLVKAKDTSAYTNWIQSKMDDTNDLYQKVGLHNLRNYVNKKSASGNYNDRDFYLIFSCYEDEREEFEILLKQIKTDIGMAAIKVSDVAGQQLVDIMYSYLNPDVNTSMVINDYTKFVISDGKGVS
;
A
#
# COMPACT_ATOMS: atom_id res chain seq x y z
N MET A 1 -57.64 7.21 -23.87
CA MET A 1 -57.06 8.59 -23.89
C MET A 1 -55.54 8.65 -23.68
N ILE A 2 -54.87 7.49 -23.59
CA ILE A 2 -53.40 7.34 -23.54
C ILE A 2 -52.71 7.81 -24.85
N LYS A 3 -53.47 8.04 -25.93
CA LYS A 3 -52.97 8.61 -27.21
C LYS A 3 -52.65 10.12 -27.15
N LYS A 4 -53.36 10.90 -26.32
CA LYS A 4 -53.08 12.35 -26.12
C LYS A 4 -51.81 12.61 -25.31
N LEU A 5 -51.26 11.58 -24.67
CA LEU A 5 -49.97 11.63 -24.00
C LEU A 5 -48.78 11.64 -24.99
N LYS A 6 -48.96 11.19 -26.24
CA LYS A 6 -47.85 11.06 -27.22
C LYS A 6 -47.64 12.28 -28.12
N GLU A 7 -48.69 13.03 -28.47
CA GLU A 7 -48.56 14.17 -29.41
C GLU A 7 -48.04 15.48 -28.79
N SER A 8 -48.09 15.61 -27.45
CA SER A 8 -47.56 16.81 -26.78
C SER A 8 -46.10 16.68 -26.34
N ILE A 9 -45.53 15.47 -26.44
CA ILE A 9 -44.09 15.23 -26.26
C ILE A 9 -43.29 15.82 -27.44
N ASP A 10 -43.86 15.85 -28.66
CA ASP A 10 -43.10 16.14 -29.88
C ASP A 10 -43.09 17.61 -30.34
N LYS A 11 -43.93 18.50 -29.78
CA LYS A 11 -44.13 19.81 -30.41
C LYS A 11 -43.15 20.92 -30.06
N ARG A 12 -42.34 20.84 -29.01
CA ARG A 12 -41.43 21.96 -28.67
C ARG A 12 -40.07 21.54 -28.12
N PHE A 13 -39.46 20.54 -28.75
CA PHE A 13 -38.01 20.53 -29.01
C PHE A 13 -37.63 21.70 -29.97
N SER A 14 -38.02 22.91 -29.63
CA SER A 14 -37.78 24.12 -30.42
C SER A 14 -37.33 25.23 -29.50
N THR A 15 -36.01 25.44 -29.56
CA THR A 15 -35.28 26.69 -29.35
C THR A 15 -34.96 27.18 -27.92
N ASN A 16 -33.65 27.30 -27.73
CA ASN A 16 -32.91 28.35 -27.02
C ASN A 16 -32.61 28.25 -25.51
N THR A 17 -31.40 27.70 -25.26
CA THR A 17 -30.26 28.38 -24.63
C THR A 17 -30.54 29.59 -23.70
N ARG A 18 -30.11 29.52 -22.42
CA ARG A 18 -28.97 30.29 -21.85
C ARG A 18 -28.80 30.16 -20.32
N LYS A 19 -27.67 29.53 -19.97
CA LYS A 19 -26.65 29.88 -18.95
C LYS A 19 -27.02 30.22 -17.49
N ARG A 20 -26.49 29.34 -16.62
CA ARG A 20 -25.65 29.56 -15.42
C ARG A 20 -26.24 30.30 -14.21
N ASN A 21 -26.45 29.54 -13.14
CA ASN A 21 -25.85 29.82 -11.83
C ASN A 21 -25.75 28.52 -10.99
N LYS A 22 -24.61 27.83 -11.07
CA LYS A 22 -24.27 26.73 -10.15
C LYS A 22 -23.69 27.35 -8.87
N LYS A 23 -24.53 27.59 -7.86
CA LYS A 23 -24.06 27.56 -6.46
C LYS A 23 -23.61 26.12 -6.20
N LYS A 24 -22.31 25.91 -5.96
CA LYS A 24 -21.80 24.64 -5.47
C LYS A 24 -22.50 24.35 -4.14
N GLU A 25 -23.40 23.38 -4.13
CA GLU A 25 -23.80 22.72 -2.89
C GLU A 25 -22.52 22.20 -2.24
N VAL A 26 -22.20 22.73 -1.07
CA VAL A 26 -21.29 22.10 -0.14
C VAL A 26 -21.92 20.75 0.17
N LYS A 27 -21.40 19.68 -0.43
CA LYS A 27 -21.75 18.32 -0.02
C LYS A 27 -21.51 18.28 1.48
N ASN A 28 -22.58 18.09 2.26
CA ASN A 28 -22.47 17.72 3.66
C ASN A 28 -21.60 16.47 3.70
N ILE A 29 -20.32 16.65 4.09
CA ILE A 29 -19.45 15.56 4.48
C ILE A 29 -20.03 15.10 5.81
N THR A 30 -21.01 14.20 5.75
CA THR A 30 -21.40 13.38 6.89
C THR A 30 -20.12 12.71 7.35
N ARG A 31 -19.59 13.16 8.49
CA ARG A 31 -18.48 12.49 9.17
C ARG A 31 -18.98 11.09 9.46
N LYS A 32 -18.54 10.11 8.69
CA LYS A 32 -18.72 8.71 9.06
C LYS A 32 -18.08 8.53 10.45
N PRO A 33 -18.71 7.80 11.39
CA PRO A 33 -18.07 7.48 12.68
C PRO A 33 -16.68 6.91 12.42
N VAL A 34 -15.73 7.16 13.33
CA VAL A 34 -14.33 6.72 13.17
C VAL A 34 -14.26 5.20 12.95
N GLU A 35 -15.20 4.46 13.52
CA GLU A 35 -15.39 3.01 13.38
C GLU A 35 -15.71 2.58 11.92
N ASP A 36 -16.35 3.43 11.11
CA ASP A 36 -16.58 3.15 9.68
C ASP A 36 -15.32 3.36 8.83
N TRP A 37 -14.36 4.13 9.35
CA TRP A 37 -13.14 4.53 8.65
C TRP A 37 -11.92 3.69 9.07
N PHE A 38 -11.92 3.25 10.32
CA PHE A 38 -10.87 2.44 10.90
C PHE A 38 -11.51 1.49 11.94
N PRO A 39 -12.14 0.38 11.50
CA PRO A 39 -12.98 -0.51 12.31
C PRO A 39 -12.19 -1.38 13.29
N VAL A 40 -11.20 -0.83 13.98
CA VAL A 40 -10.34 -1.56 14.93
C VAL A 40 -10.99 -1.60 16.30
N SER A 41 -11.17 -2.81 16.84
CA SER A 41 -11.64 -3.04 18.21
C SER A 41 -10.49 -3.20 19.20
N GLU A 42 -9.42 -3.89 18.81
CA GLU A 42 -8.31 -4.22 19.70
C GLU A 42 -6.97 -4.31 18.95
N PHE A 43 -5.89 -3.97 19.65
CA PHE A 43 -4.51 -4.11 19.18
C PHE A 43 -3.79 -5.17 19.97
N GLU A 44 -3.24 -6.13 19.26
CA GLU A 44 -2.41 -7.17 19.81
C GLU A 44 -1.01 -7.10 19.21
N LYS A 45 -0.08 -7.83 19.82
CA LYS A 45 1.35 -7.71 19.46
C LYS A 45 1.60 -7.88 17.95
N ASN A 46 0.88 -8.81 17.31
CA ASN A 46 1.12 -9.24 15.93
C ASN A 46 -0.11 -9.12 15.01
N TYR A 47 -1.26 -8.68 15.53
CA TYR A 47 -2.49 -8.55 14.75
C TYR A 47 -3.38 -7.44 15.28
N ILE A 48 -4.36 -7.07 14.46
CA ILE A 48 -5.40 -6.11 14.80
C ILE A 48 -6.75 -6.80 14.70
N SER A 49 -7.57 -6.68 15.75
CA SER A 49 -8.96 -7.14 15.73
C SER A 49 -9.87 -6.03 15.22
N THR A 50 -10.86 -6.40 14.44
CA THR A 50 -11.91 -5.49 13.97
C THR A 50 -13.20 -5.67 14.75
N VAL A 51 -14.09 -4.67 14.70
CA VAL A 51 -15.44 -4.72 15.31
C VAL A 51 -16.35 -5.83 14.76
N LYS A 52 -15.89 -6.58 13.75
CA LYS A 52 -16.59 -7.73 13.14
C LYS A 52 -15.96 -9.08 13.53
N ASN A 53 -15.20 -9.14 14.62
CA ASN A 53 -14.49 -10.34 15.11
C ASN A 53 -13.52 -10.91 14.06
N MET A 54 -12.94 -10.03 13.26
CA MET A 54 -11.99 -10.39 12.22
C MET A 54 -10.61 -9.92 12.64
N GLN A 55 -9.61 -10.78 12.53
CA GLN A 55 -8.23 -10.50 12.91
C GLN A 55 -7.38 -10.33 11.65
N SER A 56 -6.59 -9.26 11.58
CA SER A 56 -5.71 -8.97 10.47
C SER A 56 -4.24 -9.03 10.88
N TYR A 57 -3.46 -9.80 10.13
CA TYR A 57 -2.03 -9.98 10.32
C TYR A 57 -1.28 -9.32 9.17
N ALA A 58 -0.12 -8.72 9.46
CA ALA A 58 0.77 -8.21 8.42
C ALA A 58 2.17 -8.82 8.55
N ILE A 59 2.76 -9.20 7.43
CA ILE A 59 4.15 -9.63 7.36
C ILE A 59 4.91 -8.77 6.36
N LYS A 60 6.13 -8.39 6.70
CA LYS A 60 7.03 -7.63 5.82
C LYS A 60 7.86 -8.57 4.98
N ILE A 61 7.96 -8.25 3.70
CA ILE A 61 8.71 -8.98 2.70
C ILE A 61 9.83 -8.09 2.16
N GLU A 62 11.07 -8.60 2.23
CA GLU A 62 12.25 -7.94 1.71
C GLU A 62 12.96 -8.89 0.75
N PHE A 63 13.15 -8.47 -0.50
CA PHE A 63 13.96 -9.22 -1.46
C PHE A 63 15.42 -9.12 -1.02
N THR A 64 16.10 -10.26 -0.83
CA THR A 64 17.50 -10.27 -0.37
C THR A 64 18.50 -10.01 -1.51
N THR A 65 18.07 -9.34 -2.56
CA THR A 65 18.87 -9.21 -3.77
C THR A 65 20.01 -8.21 -3.57
N SER A 66 21.22 -8.62 -3.92
CA SER A 66 22.32 -7.68 -4.11
C SER A 66 22.02 -6.84 -5.36
N ASN A 67 22.55 -5.62 -5.46
CA ASN A 67 22.36 -4.75 -6.63
C ASN A 67 23.00 -5.29 -7.93
N PHE A 68 23.45 -6.55 -7.95
CA PHE A 68 24.16 -7.20 -9.05
C PHE A 68 23.63 -8.62 -9.29
N ILE A 69 22.34 -8.73 -9.60
CA ILE A 69 21.72 -9.99 -10.03
C ILE A 69 21.61 -9.98 -11.56
N SER A 70 21.93 -11.12 -12.19
CA SER A 70 21.74 -11.29 -13.63
C SER A 70 20.27 -11.43 -14.02
N ASP A 71 19.91 -11.07 -15.25
CA ASP A 71 18.52 -11.20 -15.73
C ASP A 71 17.98 -12.63 -15.59
N GLU A 72 18.84 -13.64 -15.81
CA GLU A 72 18.50 -15.06 -15.67
C GLU A 72 18.23 -15.47 -14.21
N GLU A 73 18.94 -14.87 -13.25
CA GLU A 73 18.68 -15.09 -11.82
C GLU A 73 17.40 -14.37 -11.37
N LEU A 74 17.12 -13.17 -11.92
CA LEU A 74 15.86 -12.47 -11.69
C LEU A 74 14.67 -13.29 -12.18
N GLU A 75 14.75 -13.86 -13.39
CA GLU A 75 13.70 -14.71 -13.94
C GLU A 75 13.49 -15.97 -13.08
N ARG A 76 14.57 -16.65 -12.68
CA ARG A 76 14.50 -17.80 -11.75
C ARG A 76 13.93 -17.43 -10.40
N MET A 77 14.20 -16.23 -9.89
CA MET A 77 13.60 -15.75 -8.65
C MET A 77 12.10 -15.47 -8.84
N ALA A 78 11.71 -14.82 -9.94
CA ALA A 78 10.30 -14.55 -10.24
C ALA A 78 9.47 -15.83 -10.37
N ILE A 79 9.99 -16.87 -11.01
CA ILE A 79 9.32 -18.18 -11.12
C ILE A 79 9.14 -18.80 -9.73
N ARG A 80 10.21 -18.90 -8.94
CA ARG A 80 10.15 -19.45 -7.57
C ARG A 80 9.14 -18.69 -6.71
N LEU A 81 9.09 -17.37 -6.83
CA LEU A 81 8.12 -16.55 -6.11
C LEU A 81 6.71 -16.85 -6.54
N THR A 82 6.46 -16.86 -7.85
CA THR A 82 5.14 -17.15 -8.41
C THR A 82 4.63 -18.50 -7.92
N GLU A 83 5.48 -19.53 -7.92
CA GLU A 83 5.14 -20.85 -7.37
C GLU A 83 4.76 -20.79 -5.89
N ARG A 84 5.57 -20.13 -5.05
CA ARG A 84 5.28 -20.03 -3.61
C ARG A 84 4.02 -19.23 -3.32
N PHE A 85 3.82 -18.11 -4.00
CA PHE A 85 2.62 -17.28 -3.86
C PHE A 85 1.35 -17.97 -4.37
N SER A 86 1.48 -18.87 -5.34
CA SER A 86 0.35 -19.65 -5.87
C SER A 86 -0.07 -20.78 -4.93
N ASN A 87 0.82 -21.24 -4.05
CA ASN A 87 0.54 -22.28 -3.05
C ASN A 87 -0.05 -21.73 -1.75
N ILE A 88 -0.31 -20.42 -1.66
CA ILE A 88 -0.97 -19.82 -0.50
C ILE A 88 -2.48 -20.05 -0.67
N ASP A 89 -3.01 -21.03 0.06
CA ASP A 89 -4.41 -21.44 0.00
C ASP A 89 -5.37 -20.53 0.79
N VAL A 90 -4.90 -19.37 1.26
CA VAL A 90 -5.70 -18.39 1.99
C VAL A 90 -5.69 -17.02 1.32
N PRO A 91 -6.78 -16.25 1.43
CA PRO A 91 -6.84 -14.90 0.89
C PRO A 91 -5.75 -14.01 1.48
N TYR A 92 -5.11 -13.21 0.63
CA TYR A 92 -4.13 -12.22 1.05
C TYR A 92 -4.19 -10.97 0.18
N SER A 93 -3.79 -9.85 0.77
CA SER A 93 -3.57 -8.59 0.07
C SER A 93 -2.08 -8.25 0.05
N PHE A 94 -1.58 -7.86 -1.12
CA PHE A 94 -0.24 -7.35 -1.29
C PHE A 94 -0.27 -5.82 -1.31
N ILE A 95 0.50 -5.20 -0.44
CA ILE A 95 0.58 -3.75 -0.31
C ILE A 95 2.04 -3.29 -0.40
N SER A 96 2.27 -2.21 -1.13
CA SER A 96 3.55 -1.50 -1.12
C SER A 96 3.40 -0.12 -0.51
N LEU A 97 4.26 0.21 0.45
CA LEU A 97 4.31 1.51 1.10
C LEU A 97 5.59 2.24 0.73
N VAL A 98 5.44 3.50 0.34
CA VAL A 98 6.55 4.37 0.00
C VAL A 98 7.21 4.87 1.28
N LYS A 99 8.50 4.61 1.43
CA LYS A 99 9.30 5.03 2.58
C LYS A 99 10.38 6.01 2.14
N ALA A 100 10.60 7.06 2.92
CA ALA A 100 11.73 7.96 2.69
C ALA A 100 13.03 7.14 2.74
N LYS A 101 13.85 7.26 1.67
CA LYS A 101 15.11 6.54 1.59
C LYS A 101 16.06 7.05 2.68
N ASP A 102 16.60 6.12 3.48
CA ASP A 102 17.61 6.48 4.47
C ASP A 102 18.94 6.78 3.77
N THR A 103 19.31 8.05 3.73
CA THR A 103 20.59 8.51 3.18
C THR A 103 21.65 8.76 4.26
N SER A 104 21.36 8.48 5.53
CA SER A 104 22.21 8.81 6.68
C SER A 104 23.57 8.13 6.60
N ALA A 105 23.60 6.83 6.32
CA ALA A 105 24.85 6.08 6.21
C ALA A 105 25.76 6.64 5.09
N TYR A 106 25.19 6.95 3.93
CA TYR A 106 25.94 7.49 2.80
C TYR A 106 26.42 8.93 3.06
N THR A 107 25.57 9.77 3.64
CA THR A 107 25.95 11.15 3.99
C THR A 107 27.02 11.19 5.08
N ASN A 108 26.98 10.27 6.05
CA ASN A 108 28.04 10.08 7.05
C ASN A 108 29.35 9.61 6.42
N TRP A 109 29.29 8.69 5.44
CA TRP A 109 30.48 8.28 4.67
C TRP A 109 31.09 9.44 3.89
N ILE A 110 30.27 10.28 3.22
CA ILE A 110 30.76 11.48 2.53
C ILE A 110 31.43 12.43 3.53
N GLN A 111 30.83 12.62 4.71
CA GLN A 111 31.39 13.47 5.77
C GLN A 111 32.76 12.97 6.23
N SER A 112 32.87 11.68 6.57
CA SER A 112 34.15 11.06 6.93
C SER A 112 35.20 11.23 5.83
N LYS A 113 34.83 11.06 4.56
CA LYS A 113 35.76 11.31 3.44
C LYS A 113 36.19 12.77 3.31
N MET A 114 35.31 13.73 3.60
CA MET A 114 35.68 15.15 3.59
C MET A 114 36.66 15.47 4.72
N ASP A 115 36.48 14.86 5.88
CA ASP A 115 37.34 15.07 7.05
C ASP A 115 38.75 14.50 6.83
N ASP A 116 38.85 13.34 6.16
CA ASP A 116 40.12 12.65 5.84
C ASP A 116 40.89 13.25 4.64
N THR A 117 40.23 14.07 3.82
CA THR A 117 40.81 14.64 2.61
C THR A 117 41.57 15.93 2.93
N ASN A 118 42.72 16.19 2.31
CA ASN A 118 43.41 17.49 2.40
C ASN A 118 43.34 18.32 1.12
N ASP A 119 42.99 17.69 -0.01
CA ASP A 119 42.80 18.35 -1.30
C ASP A 119 41.48 19.17 -1.32
N LEU A 120 41.61 20.48 -1.53
CA LEU A 120 40.49 21.41 -1.58
C LEU A 120 39.50 21.08 -2.72
N TYR A 121 39.98 20.68 -3.89
CA TYR A 121 39.11 20.34 -5.02
C TYR A 121 38.28 19.10 -4.74
N GLN A 122 38.88 18.10 -4.10
CA GLN A 122 38.18 16.89 -3.67
C GLN A 122 37.16 17.18 -2.56
N LYS A 123 37.49 18.05 -1.58
CA LYS A 123 36.53 18.51 -0.56
C LYS A 123 35.33 19.21 -1.18
N VAL A 124 35.55 20.10 -2.15
CA VAL A 124 34.47 20.79 -2.86
C VAL A 124 33.60 19.79 -3.63
N GLY A 125 34.20 18.80 -4.29
CA GLY A 125 33.49 17.71 -4.96
C GLY A 125 32.59 16.91 -4.01
N LEU A 126 33.13 16.47 -2.87
CA LEU A 126 32.39 15.73 -1.84
C LEU A 126 31.26 16.57 -1.21
N HIS A 127 31.51 17.86 -0.96
CA HIS A 127 30.49 18.79 -0.48
C HIS A 127 29.33 18.95 -1.49
N ASN A 128 29.65 19.08 -2.78
CA ASN A 128 28.65 19.15 -3.84
C ASN A 128 27.83 17.86 -3.94
N LEU A 129 28.48 16.70 -3.81
CA LEU A 129 27.82 15.39 -3.78
C LEU A 129 26.86 15.28 -2.59
N ARG A 130 27.29 15.66 -1.38
CA ARG A 130 26.43 15.68 -0.19
C ARG A 130 25.19 16.55 -0.39
N ASN A 131 25.37 17.75 -0.94
CA ASN A 131 24.26 18.67 -1.23
C ASN A 131 23.30 18.10 -2.28
N TYR A 132 23.82 17.42 -3.30
CA TYR A 132 23.01 16.75 -4.29
C TYR A 132 22.15 15.63 -3.67
N VAL A 133 22.74 14.77 -2.83
CA VAL A 133 22.02 13.69 -2.12
C VAL A 133 20.93 14.25 -1.22
N ASN A 134 21.24 15.28 -0.42
CA ASN A 134 20.27 15.92 0.46
C ASN A 134 19.09 16.53 -0.32
N LYS A 135 19.37 17.22 -1.43
CA LYS A 135 18.32 17.76 -2.31
C LYS A 135 17.45 16.66 -2.92
N LYS A 136 18.05 15.54 -3.33
CA LYS A 136 17.30 14.40 -3.89
C LYS A 136 16.44 13.71 -2.84
N SER A 137 16.95 13.47 -1.64
CA SER A 137 16.19 12.91 -0.53
C SER A 137 15.02 13.81 -0.13
N ALA A 138 15.26 15.12 0.03
CA ALA A 138 14.22 16.10 0.36
C ALA A 138 13.14 16.26 -0.73
N SER A 139 13.44 15.92 -1.98
CA SER A 139 12.49 16.06 -3.10
C SER A 139 11.36 15.02 -3.09
N GLY A 140 11.44 13.98 -2.25
CA GLY A 140 10.45 12.89 -2.21
C GLY A 140 10.42 12.02 -3.48
N ASN A 141 11.31 12.26 -4.45
CA ASN A 141 11.46 11.44 -5.67
C ASN A 141 12.43 10.27 -5.47
N TYR A 142 13.07 10.18 -4.31
CA TYR A 142 14.06 9.16 -3.98
C TYR A 142 13.59 8.42 -2.73
N ASN A 143 12.59 7.57 -2.94
CA ASN A 143 11.96 6.76 -1.89
C ASN A 143 12.27 5.28 -2.12
N ASP A 144 12.42 4.56 -1.02
CA ASP A 144 12.37 3.10 -1.04
C ASP A 144 10.91 2.64 -0.97
N ARG A 145 10.69 1.36 -1.24
CA ARG A 145 9.38 0.72 -1.05
C ARG A 145 9.53 -0.45 -0.12
N ASP A 146 8.71 -0.46 0.92
CA ASP A 146 8.50 -1.64 1.74
C ASP A 146 7.29 -2.42 1.18
N PHE A 147 7.39 -3.75 1.17
CA PHE A 147 6.34 -4.64 0.68
C PHE A 147 5.79 -5.47 1.84
N TYR A 148 4.47 -5.64 1.87
CA TYR A 148 3.79 -6.38 2.91
C TYR A 148 2.71 -7.29 2.33
N LEU A 149 2.49 -8.40 3.02
CA LEU A 149 1.30 -9.22 2.86
C LEU A 149 0.41 -9.04 4.07
N ILE A 150 -0.88 -8.84 3.80
CA ILE A 150 -1.92 -8.76 4.81
C ILE A 150 -2.81 -9.99 4.67
N PHE A 151 -3.01 -10.67 5.78
CA PHE A 151 -3.91 -11.80 5.89
C PHE A 151 -5.03 -11.49 6.86
N SER A 152 -6.13 -12.21 6.76
CA SER A 152 -7.24 -12.07 7.71
C SER A 152 -7.94 -13.40 7.97
N CYS A 153 -8.37 -13.59 9.20
CA CYS A 153 -9.15 -14.74 9.64
C CYS A 153 -10.23 -14.30 10.64
N TYR A 154 -11.18 -15.17 10.93
CA TYR A 154 -12.08 -14.94 12.05
C TYR A 154 -11.37 -15.24 13.38
N GLU A 155 -11.82 -14.61 14.46
CA GLU A 155 -11.22 -14.74 15.79
C GLU A 155 -11.26 -16.19 16.34
N ASP A 156 -12.29 -16.96 16.00
CA ASP A 156 -12.43 -18.37 16.36
C ASP A 156 -11.45 -19.30 15.62
N GLU A 157 -10.89 -18.85 14.49
CA GLU A 157 -9.91 -19.59 13.69
C GLU A 157 -8.46 -19.24 14.07
N ARG A 158 -8.25 -18.35 15.04
CA ARG A 158 -6.95 -17.75 15.35
C ARG A 158 -5.82 -18.75 15.51
N GLU A 159 -6.01 -19.78 16.34
CA GLU A 159 -4.92 -20.71 16.68
C GLU A 159 -4.45 -21.48 15.45
N GLU A 160 -5.39 -21.97 14.63
CA GLU A 160 -5.10 -22.65 13.37
C GLU A 160 -4.45 -21.69 12.36
N PHE A 161 -4.96 -20.45 12.30
CA PHE A 161 -4.43 -19.43 11.42
C PHE A 161 -2.98 -19.02 11.76
N GLU A 162 -2.64 -18.93 13.05
CA GLU A 162 -1.27 -18.64 13.48
C GLU A 162 -0.28 -19.76 13.10
N ILE A 163 -0.72 -21.02 13.08
CA ILE A 163 0.08 -22.15 12.60
C ILE A 163 0.28 -22.05 11.09
N LEU A 164 -0.80 -21.82 10.34
CA LEU A 164 -0.74 -21.64 8.90
C LEU A 164 0.15 -20.46 8.51
N LEU A 165 0.05 -19.34 9.23
CA LEU A 165 0.87 -18.16 8.97
C LEU A 165 2.37 -18.45 9.17
N LYS A 166 2.75 -19.29 10.14
CA LYS A 166 4.14 -19.75 10.30
C LYS A 166 4.61 -20.59 9.12
N GLN A 167 3.74 -21.45 8.58
CA GLN A 167 4.04 -22.25 7.38
C GLN A 167 4.26 -21.34 6.17
N ILE A 168 3.33 -20.41 5.92
CA ILE A 168 3.42 -19.41 4.84
C ILE A 168 4.73 -18.62 4.93
N LYS A 169 5.09 -18.12 6.12
CA LYS A 169 6.36 -17.39 6.32
C LYS A 169 7.58 -18.24 5.97
N THR A 170 7.55 -19.53 6.32
CA THR A 170 8.63 -20.47 6.03
C THR A 170 8.74 -20.71 4.52
N ASP A 171 7.62 -20.97 3.85
CA ASP A 171 7.57 -21.25 2.42
C ASP A 171 8.01 -20.05 1.57
N ILE A 172 7.55 -18.84 1.93
CA ILE A 172 8.00 -17.61 1.28
C ILE A 172 9.48 -17.36 1.57
N GLY A 173 9.93 -17.62 2.80
CA GLY A 173 11.33 -17.47 3.21
C GLY A 173 12.30 -18.30 2.37
N MET A 174 11.86 -19.46 1.88
CA MET A 174 12.67 -20.31 1.00
C MET A 174 12.90 -19.73 -0.41
N ALA A 175 12.18 -18.67 -0.81
CA ALA A 175 12.27 -18.06 -2.13
C ALA A 175 13.32 -16.94 -2.26
N ALA A 176 14.36 -16.94 -1.42
CA ALA A 176 15.33 -15.83 -1.30
C ALA A 176 14.64 -14.49 -0.94
N ILE A 177 13.63 -14.59 -0.09
CA ILE A 177 12.94 -13.47 0.51
C ILE A 177 13.17 -13.52 2.00
N LYS A 178 13.52 -12.39 2.58
CA LYS A 178 13.48 -12.20 4.02
C LYS A 178 12.06 -11.84 4.42
N VAL A 179 11.48 -12.66 5.29
CA VAL A 179 10.17 -12.44 5.89
C VAL A 179 10.37 -11.99 7.33
N SER A 180 9.64 -10.95 7.75
CA SER A 180 9.72 -10.45 9.12
C SER A 180 8.33 -10.09 9.65
N ASP A 181 8.15 -10.29 10.96
CA ASP A 181 6.94 -9.90 11.66
C ASP A 181 6.82 -8.38 11.73
N VAL A 182 5.58 -7.90 11.63
CA VAL A 182 5.26 -6.49 11.86
C VAL A 182 4.44 -6.37 13.14
N ALA A 183 4.80 -5.38 13.96
CA ALA A 183 4.20 -5.17 15.28
C ALA A 183 4.10 -3.68 15.61
N GLY A 184 3.25 -3.35 16.58
CA GLY A 184 3.12 -2.00 17.14
C GLY A 184 2.73 -0.95 16.10
N GLN A 185 3.38 0.22 16.15
CA GLN A 185 3.04 1.37 15.29
C GLN A 185 3.09 1.03 13.80
N GLN A 186 4.05 0.19 13.38
CA GLN A 186 4.18 -0.19 11.98
C GLN A 186 2.95 -0.97 11.49
N LEU A 187 2.38 -1.84 12.34
CA LEU A 187 1.16 -2.57 12.01
C LEU A 187 -0.05 -1.62 11.87
N VAL A 188 -0.13 -0.60 12.74
CA VAL A 188 -1.16 0.44 12.65
C VAL A 188 -1.03 1.21 11.33
N ASP A 189 0.17 1.65 10.97
CA ASP A 189 0.42 2.42 9.74
C ASP A 189 0.06 1.61 8.48
N ILE A 190 0.38 0.31 8.47
CA ILE A 190 0.03 -0.59 7.38
C ILE A 190 -1.48 -0.76 7.29
N MET A 191 -2.15 -1.09 8.40
CA MET A 191 -3.60 -1.30 8.39
C MET A 191 -4.35 -0.02 8.05
N TYR A 192 -3.87 1.13 8.51
CA TYR A 192 -4.41 2.42 8.15
C TYR A 192 -4.32 2.66 6.65
N SER A 193 -3.13 2.46 6.06
CA SER A 193 -2.91 2.59 4.63
C SER A 193 -3.72 1.56 3.84
N TYR A 194 -3.92 0.36 4.41
CA TYR A 194 -4.70 -0.70 3.80
C TYR A 194 -6.19 -0.35 3.71
N LEU A 195 -6.75 0.15 4.80
CA LEU A 195 -8.15 0.53 4.87
C LEU A 195 -8.43 1.87 4.13
N ASN A 196 -7.38 2.64 3.85
CA ASN A 196 -7.45 3.98 3.24
C ASN A 196 -6.48 4.12 2.05
N PRO A 197 -6.74 3.44 0.92
CA PRO A 197 -5.81 3.35 -0.21
C PRO A 197 -5.52 4.68 -0.93
N ASP A 198 -6.31 5.73 -0.68
CA ASP A 198 -6.09 7.10 -1.20
C ASP A 198 -4.74 7.70 -0.75
N VAL A 199 -4.09 7.09 0.25
CA VAL A 199 -2.79 7.50 0.79
C VAL A 199 -1.66 6.71 0.11
N ASN A 200 -1.06 7.25 -0.97
CA ASN A 200 0.24 6.81 -1.54
C ASN A 200 0.50 5.28 -1.62
N THR A 201 -0.52 4.47 -1.88
CA THR A 201 -0.44 3.01 -1.81
C THR A 201 -0.64 2.40 -3.19
N SER A 202 0.10 1.34 -3.51
CA SER A 202 -0.22 0.44 -4.62
C SER A 202 -0.61 -0.93 -4.04
N MET A 203 -1.81 -1.41 -4.39
CA MET A 203 -2.39 -2.65 -3.87
C MET A 203 -2.68 -3.65 -4.99
N VAL A 204 -2.41 -4.92 -4.71
CA VAL A 204 -2.89 -6.06 -5.50
C VAL A 204 -3.58 -7.01 -4.53
N ILE A 205 -4.86 -7.28 -4.77
CA ILE A 205 -5.67 -8.18 -3.95
C ILE A 205 -5.80 -9.50 -4.68
N ASN A 206 -5.41 -10.61 -4.04
CA ASN A 206 -5.65 -11.95 -4.55
C ASN A 206 -6.95 -12.48 -3.93
N ASP A 207 -8.07 -12.27 -4.64
CA ASP A 207 -9.42 -12.51 -4.12
C ASP A 207 -9.94 -13.92 -4.44
N TYR A 208 -10.14 -14.73 -3.40
CA TYR A 208 -11.30 -15.63 -3.29
C TYR A 208 -12.38 -15.09 -2.34
N THR A 209 -12.18 -13.89 -1.79
CA THR A 209 -13.14 -13.27 -0.87
C THR A 209 -13.20 -11.78 -1.19
N LYS A 210 -14.15 -11.40 -2.05
CA LYS A 210 -14.58 -10.01 -2.19
C LYS A 210 -14.89 -9.46 -0.80
N PHE A 211 -13.99 -8.67 -0.23
CA PHE A 211 -14.42 -7.64 0.69
C PHE A 211 -15.28 -6.69 -0.13
N VAL A 212 -16.59 -6.83 0.02
CA VAL A 212 -17.58 -5.86 -0.43
C VAL A 212 -17.31 -4.58 0.35
N ILE A 213 -16.40 -3.75 -0.16
CA ILE A 213 -16.55 -2.31 -0.03
C ILE A 213 -17.66 -1.98 -1.04
N SER A 214 -18.90 -2.08 -0.57
CA SER A 214 -20.05 -1.59 -1.32
C SER A 214 -19.94 -0.08 -1.41
N ASP A 215 -19.17 0.41 -2.37
CA ASP A 215 -19.50 1.68 -2.98
C ASP A 215 -20.78 1.45 -3.78
N GLY A 216 -21.88 1.88 -3.18
CA GLY A 216 -23.16 2.04 -3.85
C GLY A 216 -23.03 3.01 -5.02
N LYS A 217 -22.57 2.49 -6.17
CA LYS A 217 -22.89 2.98 -7.50
C LYS A 217 -23.12 1.76 -8.37
N GLY A 218 -24.38 1.34 -8.39
CA GLY A 218 -24.87 0.38 -9.35
C GLY A 218 -24.59 0.84 -10.78
N VAL A 219 -24.25 -0.15 -11.60
CA VAL A 219 -24.80 -0.40 -12.94
C VAL A 219 -25.34 0.84 -13.66
N SER A 220 -24.60 1.24 -14.70
CA SER A 220 -25.15 1.55 -16.01
C SER A 220 -24.09 1.30 -17.07
#